data_AF-A0A486NGT3-F1
#
_entry.id   AF-A0A486NGT3-F1
#
_cell.length_a   1.000
_cell.length_b   1.000
_cell.length_c   1.000
_cell.angle_alpha   90.00
_cell.angle_beta   90.00
_cell.angle_gamma   90.00
#
_symmetry.space_group_name_H-M   'P 1'
#
loop_
_entity.id
_entity.type
_entity.pdbx_description
1 polymer ?
#
loop_
_entity_poly.entity_id
_entity_poly.type
_entity_poly.pdbx_seq_one_letter_code
_entity_poly.pdbx_strand_id
1 'polypeptide(L)'
;MNKLEAIDSDAELFSYIVFLSVQAMSASEHLDIIKKTKPNEVVEEVKETIEELEEEEQIEYLRNYSFDLENIESDYYEIGNPAKFMLYFNTHGIKLHKLIRKGFFELNENLTNDIILAELKGTKGNSAQNLQANISINCKQKLSNLKEAVQDLLDANLAWQSQILQILAEIQQKYPDSTIELNIYHPRLGLFSLYYTFKEFENKESYLPCYSIYVKNTSTKVVKIYFGCLQGNTKSLSFYEVIDKYYSGNIQELMLTMIWGGREYRDDEILDDLGMSYMSFCWDIETGKKFTLINNKWREDDVKSVYGYFCEYIEINEGLMFDILNEISFYDQGDKFCTPIIDTHIIIERKQIENLDTSKLHDFFKYLTSSRSAMKYFQGKIDISINGYDADGELYNIVDVRKYLIKVSEEIRFLFFFINPNGFSQILRHFFLAYAEVKSETITSEGNIKIELDTSNVGSFFEHQFSGLNELTDFCGMSIDENKAITDAVMSCINVFYS
;
A
#
# COMPACT_ATOMS: atom_id res chain seq x y z
N MET A 1 8.84 10.01 15.67
CA MET A 1 10.06 10.85 15.66
C MET A 1 11.22 9.97 16.13
N ASN A 2 11.94 9.37 15.18
CA ASN A 2 13.28 8.81 15.31
C ASN A 2 13.83 8.76 13.89
N LYS A 3 14.87 9.55 13.63
CA LYS A 3 15.62 9.51 12.37
C LYS A 3 16.43 8.21 12.39
N LEU A 4 15.95 7.20 11.67
CA LEU A 4 16.81 6.10 11.25
C LEU A 4 17.86 6.71 10.32
N GLU A 5 19.12 6.56 10.69
CA GLU A 5 20.26 6.91 9.84
C GLU A 5 20.08 6.18 8.51
N ALA A 6 20.16 6.96 7.44
CA ALA A 6 20.08 6.49 6.08
C ALA A 6 21.10 5.37 5.90
N ILE A 7 20.60 4.19 5.54
CA ILE A 7 21.43 3.19 4.88
C ILE A 7 21.94 3.89 3.62
N ASP A 8 23.24 4.14 3.60
CA ASP A 8 23.97 4.68 2.45
C ASP A 8 23.97 3.59 1.37
N SER A 9 22.82 3.41 0.72
CA SER A 9 22.81 2.80 -0.59
C SER A 9 23.23 3.89 -1.54
N ASP A 10 24.47 3.83 -2.01
CA ASP A 10 24.93 4.39 -3.28
C ASP A 10 24.11 3.80 -4.44
N ALA A 11 22.81 4.06 -4.43
CA ALA A 11 21.88 3.91 -5.55
C ALA A 11 21.62 5.30 -6.17
N GLU A 12 22.61 6.20 -6.11
CA GLU A 12 22.63 7.38 -6.97
C GLU A 12 23.24 6.99 -8.32
N LEU A 13 22.46 6.38 -9.21
CA LEU A 13 22.90 6.16 -10.59
C LEU A 13 22.21 7.05 -11.62
N PHE A 14 21.12 7.73 -11.30
CA PHE A 14 20.42 8.55 -12.29
C PHE A 14 20.70 10.03 -12.09
N SER A 15 21.65 10.57 -12.87
CA SER A 15 21.87 12.03 -12.96
C SER A 15 20.64 12.75 -13.54
N TYR A 16 19.81 12.05 -14.31
CA TYR A 16 18.59 12.56 -14.95
C TYR A 16 17.54 11.47 -15.07
N ILE A 17 16.27 11.85 -14.93
CA ILE A 17 15.11 11.00 -15.23
C ILE A 17 14.35 11.65 -16.38
N VAL A 18 14.04 10.86 -17.41
CA VAL A 18 13.27 11.33 -18.57
C VAL A 18 11.89 10.67 -18.55
N PHE A 19 10.87 11.48 -18.28
CA PHE A 19 9.48 11.09 -18.49
C PHE A 19 9.05 11.42 -19.92
N LEU A 20 8.88 10.37 -20.73
CA LEU A 20 8.38 10.49 -22.09
C LEU A 20 6.87 10.23 -22.11
N SER A 21 6.09 11.27 -22.43
CA SER A 21 4.66 11.14 -22.72
C SER A 21 4.41 11.55 -24.15
N VAL A 22 3.55 10.79 -24.83
CA VAL A 22 3.30 10.89 -26.27
C VAL A 22 1.81 10.99 -26.50
N GLN A 23 1.42 11.74 -27.54
CA GLN A 23 0.03 11.82 -27.92
C GLN A 23 -0.47 10.43 -28.35
N ALA A 24 -1.66 10.05 -27.90
CA ALA A 24 -2.34 8.87 -28.43
C ALA A 24 -2.59 9.06 -29.93
N MET A 25 -2.20 8.07 -30.73
CA MET A 25 -2.32 8.05 -32.17
C MET A 25 -3.23 6.90 -32.57
N SER A 26 -4.01 7.10 -33.62
CA SER A 26 -4.81 6.03 -34.23
C SER A 26 -3.91 4.98 -34.87
N ALA A 27 -4.45 3.78 -35.10
CA ALA A 27 -3.76 2.73 -35.86
C ALA A 27 -3.26 3.24 -37.22
N SER A 28 -4.06 4.07 -37.90
CA SER A 28 -3.69 4.66 -39.20
C SER A 28 -2.47 5.59 -39.13
N GLU A 29 -2.38 6.40 -38.08
CA GLU A 29 -1.27 7.32 -37.85
C GLU A 29 0.02 6.57 -37.51
N HIS A 30 -0.07 5.53 -36.67
CA HIS A 30 1.07 4.65 -36.40
C HIS A 30 1.56 3.95 -37.66
N LEU A 31 0.65 3.41 -38.46
CA LEU A 31 0.99 2.73 -39.72
C LEU A 31 1.69 3.69 -40.70
N ASP A 32 1.25 4.94 -40.76
CA ASP A 32 1.87 5.97 -41.61
C ASP A 32 3.26 6.38 -41.13
N ILE A 33 3.54 6.32 -39.82
CA ILE A 33 4.89 6.46 -39.29
C ILE A 33 5.75 5.27 -39.72
N ILE A 34 5.28 4.04 -39.48
CA ILE A 34 6.01 2.80 -39.78
C ILE A 34 6.38 2.74 -41.27
N LYS A 35 5.44 3.07 -42.17
CA LYS A 35 5.69 3.15 -43.63
C LYS A 35 6.81 4.13 -44.01
N LYS A 36 7.03 5.17 -43.21
CA LYS A 36 8.04 6.20 -43.48
C LYS A 36 9.39 5.89 -42.84
N THR A 37 9.40 5.11 -41.77
CA THR A 37 10.59 4.91 -40.92
C THR A 37 11.17 3.50 -41.00
N LYS A 38 10.40 2.50 -41.42
CA LYS A 38 10.80 1.08 -41.42
C LYS A 38 10.92 0.52 -42.85
N PRO A 39 11.72 -0.56 -43.05
CA PRO A 39 11.77 -1.28 -44.32
C PRO A 39 10.41 -1.86 -44.72
N ASN A 40 10.19 -2.03 -46.03
CA ASN A 40 8.91 -2.52 -46.55
C ASN A 40 8.56 -3.92 -46.02
N GLU A 41 9.54 -4.77 -45.73
CA GLU A 41 9.31 -6.10 -45.17
C GLU A 41 8.58 -6.02 -43.81
N VAL A 42 9.02 -5.10 -42.95
CA VAL A 42 8.39 -4.84 -41.63
C VAL A 42 7.00 -4.24 -41.81
N VAL A 43 6.82 -3.36 -42.80
CA VAL A 43 5.52 -2.74 -43.08
C VAL A 43 4.47 -3.79 -43.48
N GLU A 44 4.83 -4.76 -44.31
CA GLU A 44 3.91 -5.81 -44.75
C GLU A 44 3.63 -6.82 -43.63
N GLU A 45 4.63 -7.23 -42.84
CA GLU A 45 4.46 -8.08 -41.65
C GLU A 45 3.46 -7.47 -40.66
N VAL A 46 3.63 -6.18 -40.36
CA VAL A 46 2.76 -5.46 -39.43
C VAL A 46 1.34 -5.38 -39.97
N LYS A 47 1.14 -5.14 -41.26
CA LYS A 47 -0.20 -5.08 -41.88
C LYS A 47 -0.92 -6.42 -41.82
N GLU A 48 -0.22 -7.51 -42.12
CA GLU A 48 -0.78 -8.87 -42.05
C GLU A 48 -1.19 -9.19 -40.60
N THR A 49 -0.37 -8.81 -39.62
CA THR A 49 -0.62 -9.11 -38.21
C THR A 49 -1.82 -8.33 -37.65
N ILE A 50 -1.99 -7.06 -38.02
CA ILE A 50 -3.08 -6.24 -37.48
C ILE A 50 -4.44 -6.54 -38.13
N GLU A 51 -4.50 -7.26 -39.25
CA GLU A 51 -5.73 -7.50 -40.01
C GLU A 51 -6.78 -8.29 -39.20
N GLU A 52 -6.33 -9.14 -38.28
CA GLU A 52 -7.20 -9.96 -37.41
C GLU A 52 -7.41 -9.37 -36.00
N LEU A 53 -6.80 -8.22 -35.68
CA LEU A 53 -6.87 -7.61 -34.34
C LEU A 53 -7.96 -6.55 -34.26
N GLU A 54 -8.56 -6.40 -33.07
CA GLU A 54 -9.46 -5.27 -32.76
C GLU A 54 -8.68 -3.95 -32.64
N GLU A 55 -9.34 -2.81 -32.88
CA GLU A 55 -8.68 -1.51 -33.01
C GLU A 55 -7.76 -1.14 -31.81
N GLU A 56 -8.17 -1.45 -30.58
CA GLU A 56 -7.35 -1.21 -29.39
C GLU A 56 -6.06 -2.07 -29.38
N GLU A 57 -6.16 -3.33 -29.76
CA GLU A 57 -5.03 -4.27 -29.86
C GLU A 57 -4.09 -3.89 -31.02
N GLN A 58 -4.66 -3.40 -32.13
CA GLN A 58 -3.88 -2.87 -33.24
C GLN A 58 -3.01 -1.70 -32.79
N ILE A 59 -3.57 -0.74 -32.04
CA ILE A 59 -2.84 0.43 -31.56
C ILE A 59 -1.66 0.00 -30.66
N GLU A 60 -1.89 -0.93 -29.72
CA GLU A 60 -0.84 -1.42 -28.82
C GLU A 60 0.29 -2.11 -29.61
N TYR A 61 -0.06 -2.99 -30.54
CA TYR A 61 0.91 -3.68 -31.38
C TYR A 61 1.72 -2.70 -32.25
N LEU A 62 1.04 -1.79 -32.95
CA LEU A 62 1.66 -0.80 -33.84
C LEU A 62 2.56 0.20 -33.10
N ARG A 63 2.23 0.50 -31.84
CA ARG A 63 3.02 1.42 -31.01
C ARG A 63 4.46 0.97 -30.89
N ASN A 64 4.71 -0.34 -30.70
CA ASN A 64 6.06 -0.90 -30.57
C ASN A 64 6.93 -0.68 -31.81
N TYR A 65 6.33 -0.69 -33.00
CA TYR A 65 7.05 -0.48 -34.26
C TYR A 65 7.25 1.01 -34.58
N SER A 66 6.33 1.86 -34.14
CA SER A 66 6.40 3.31 -34.39
C SER A 66 7.38 4.05 -33.47
N PHE A 67 7.63 3.53 -32.26
CA PHE A 67 8.55 4.11 -31.27
C PHE A 67 9.87 3.35 -31.24
N ASP A 68 10.82 3.74 -32.08
CA ASP A 68 12.21 3.26 -31.98
C ASP A 68 12.92 3.94 -30.80
N LEU A 69 12.82 3.33 -29.62
CA LEU A 69 13.61 3.72 -28.46
C LEU A 69 15.04 3.14 -28.50
N GLU A 70 15.38 2.33 -29.51
CA GLU A 70 16.67 1.64 -29.66
C GLU A 70 17.89 2.59 -29.65
N ASN A 71 17.69 3.88 -29.95
CA ASN A 71 18.76 4.89 -29.93
C ASN A 71 18.83 5.72 -28.64
N ILE A 72 18.05 5.38 -27.61
CA ILE A 72 18.11 6.04 -26.31
C ILE A 72 18.89 5.13 -25.37
N GLU A 73 20.17 5.47 -25.14
CA GLU A 73 20.94 4.84 -24.08
C GLU A 73 20.34 5.23 -22.72
N SER A 74 19.95 4.22 -21.93
CA SER A 74 19.52 4.41 -20.55
C SER A 74 20.05 3.28 -19.68
N ASP A 75 20.41 3.61 -18.43
CA ASP A 75 20.84 2.59 -17.46
C ASP A 75 19.65 1.73 -16.99
N TYR A 76 18.44 2.28 -17.10
CA TYR A 76 17.18 1.60 -16.80
C TYR A 76 16.04 2.18 -17.65
N TYR A 77 15.04 1.35 -17.99
CA TYR A 77 13.82 1.77 -18.67
C TYR A 77 12.63 0.98 -18.13
N GLU A 78 11.51 1.67 -17.91
CA GLU A 78 10.26 1.05 -17.48
C GLU A 78 9.03 1.77 -18.06
N ILE A 79 7.88 1.11 -18.00
CA ILE A 79 6.59 1.72 -18.35
C ILE A 79 6.21 2.73 -17.26
N GLY A 80 6.06 3.99 -17.67
CA GLY A 80 5.58 5.09 -16.83
C GLY A 80 4.05 5.11 -16.69
N ASN A 81 3.57 5.64 -15.58
CA ASN A 81 2.15 5.93 -15.34
C ASN A 81 2.01 7.19 -14.46
N PRO A 82 0.81 7.77 -14.32
CA PRO A 82 0.61 8.97 -13.50
C PRO A 82 1.03 8.83 -12.03
N ALA A 83 0.80 7.67 -11.42
CA ALA A 83 1.18 7.42 -10.02
C ALA A 83 2.71 7.43 -9.84
N LYS A 84 3.45 6.78 -10.74
CA LYS A 84 4.93 6.83 -10.79
C LYS A 84 5.41 8.25 -11.02
N PHE A 85 4.83 8.98 -11.97
CA PHE A 85 5.21 10.38 -12.21
C PHE A 85 5.04 11.25 -10.95
N MET A 86 3.91 11.12 -10.26
CA MET A 86 3.66 11.81 -9.00
C MET A 86 4.69 11.44 -7.93
N LEU A 87 4.98 10.15 -7.80
CA LEU A 87 5.96 9.66 -6.85
C LEU A 87 7.32 10.33 -7.05
N TYR A 88 7.91 10.23 -8.26
CA TYR A 88 9.21 10.85 -8.54
C TYR A 88 9.18 12.36 -8.39
N PHE A 89 8.07 13.02 -8.72
CA PHE A 89 7.94 14.47 -8.56
C PHE A 89 7.89 14.91 -7.09
N ASN A 90 7.46 14.02 -6.18
CA ASN A 90 7.35 14.28 -4.75
C ASN A 90 8.56 13.74 -3.95
N THR A 91 9.40 12.91 -4.55
CA THR A 91 10.63 12.39 -3.91
C THR A 91 11.60 13.52 -3.57
N HIS A 92 12.10 13.53 -2.33
CA HIS A 92 13.09 14.50 -1.88
C HIS A 92 14.37 14.40 -2.73
N GLY A 93 14.86 15.54 -3.23
CA GLY A 93 16.04 15.61 -4.09
C GLY A 93 15.74 15.62 -5.59
N ILE A 94 14.58 15.12 -6.02
CA ILE A 94 14.16 15.20 -7.43
C ILE A 94 13.50 16.55 -7.69
N LYS A 95 13.93 17.22 -8.76
CA LYS A 95 13.37 18.51 -9.19
C LYS A 95 13.14 18.50 -10.69
N LEU A 96 12.05 19.14 -11.13
CA LEU A 96 11.80 19.34 -12.56
C LEU A 96 12.90 20.21 -13.16
N HIS A 97 13.84 19.59 -13.88
CA HIS A 97 14.92 20.28 -14.55
C HIS A 97 14.44 21.02 -15.81
N LYS A 98 13.67 20.33 -16.66
CA LYS A 98 13.17 20.87 -17.93
C LYS A 98 11.89 20.16 -18.37
N LEU A 99 10.97 20.91 -18.97
CA LEU A 99 9.82 20.38 -19.69
C LEU A 99 10.01 20.69 -21.19
N ILE A 100 10.13 19.64 -22.00
CA ILE A 100 10.34 19.76 -23.45
C ILE A 100 9.03 19.40 -24.15
N ARG A 101 8.60 20.25 -25.08
CA ARG A 101 7.41 20.03 -25.91
C ARG A 101 7.83 19.93 -27.37
N LYS A 102 7.22 19.00 -28.10
CA LYS A 102 7.44 18.80 -29.53
C LYS A 102 6.16 18.45 -30.24
N GLY A 103 6.13 18.71 -31.55
CA GLY A 103 4.97 18.45 -32.40
C GLY A 103 3.75 19.28 -31.97
N PHE A 104 2.59 18.65 -31.86
CA PHE A 104 1.34 19.30 -31.48
C PHE A 104 1.43 20.10 -30.16
N PHE A 105 2.17 19.59 -29.17
CA PHE A 105 2.33 20.24 -27.88
C PHE A 105 3.16 21.54 -27.93
N GLU A 106 4.01 21.71 -28.95
CA GLU A 106 4.77 22.95 -29.18
C GLU A 106 3.90 24.03 -29.84
N LEU A 107 2.91 23.61 -30.64
CA LEU A 107 2.02 24.51 -31.39
C LEU A 107 0.80 24.99 -30.60
N ASN A 108 0.43 24.29 -29.52
CA ASN A 108 -0.77 24.58 -28.76
C ASN A 108 -0.49 25.52 -27.57
N GLU A 109 -0.71 26.81 -27.78
CA GLU A 109 -0.51 27.87 -26.77
C GLU A 109 -1.44 27.75 -25.55
N ASN A 110 -2.56 27.02 -25.66
CA ASN A 110 -3.51 26.83 -24.56
C ASN A 110 -3.04 25.75 -23.55
N LEU A 111 -2.05 24.92 -23.90
CA LEU A 111 -1.48 23.94 -22.98
C LEU A 111 -0.36 24.59 -22.17
N THR A 112 -0.67 25.14 -20.99
CA THR A 112 0.37 25.68 -20.09
C THR A 112 1.21 24.58 -19.45
N ASN A 113 2.39 24.92 -18.90
CA ASN A 113 3.24 23.92 -18.22
C ASN A 113 2.49 23.27 -17.05
N ASP A 114 1.70 24.04 -16.32
CA ASP A 114 0.89 23.55 -15.21
C ASP A 114 -0.19 22.57 -15.68
N ILE A 115 -0.79 22.80 -16.86
CA ILE A 115 -1.77 21.86 -17.44
C ILE A 115 -1.08 20.55 -17.83
N ILE A 116 0.07 20.61 -18.51
CA ILE A 116 0.81 19.39 -18.89
C ILE A 116 1.27 18.62 -17.66
N LEU A 117 1.80 19.30 -16.65
CA LEU A 117 2.20 18.64 -15.41
C LEU A 117 1.00 18.04 -14.68
N ALA A 118 -0.17 18.69 -14.70
CA ALA A 118 -1.37 18.14 -14.12
C ALA A 118 -1.87 16.89 -14.86
N GLU A 119 -1.86 16.89 -16.19
CA GLU A 119 -2.18 15.71 -17.01
C GLU A 119 -1.21 14.55 -16.76
N LEU A 120 0.10 14.83 -16.68
CA LEU A 120 1.11 13.81 -16.34
C LEU A 120 0.94 13.25 -14.93
N LYS A 121 0.47 14.07 -13.99
CA LYS A 121 0.10 13.64 -12.63
C LYS A 121 -1.27 12.94 -12.60
N GLY A 122 -2.02 12.94 -13.69
CA GLY A 122 -3.40 12.44 -13.74
C GLY A 122 -4.40 13.30 -12.96
N THR A 123 -4.04 14.55 -12.62
CA THR A 123 -4.84 15.48 -11.78
C THR A 123 -5.71 16.45 -12.59
N LYS A 124 -5.49 16.57 -13.90
CA LYS A 124 -6.39 17.20 -14.87
C LYS A 124 -6.63 16.26 -16.04
N GLY A 125 -7.81 16.36 -16.64
CA GLY A 125 -8.22 15.53 -17.77
C GLY A 125 -9.06 14.33 -17.37
N ASN A 126 -9.74 13.75 -18.36
CA ASN A 126 -10.48 12.50 -18.17
C ASN A 126 -9.46 11.35 -18.20
N SER A 127 -9.41 10.59 -17.12
CA SER A 127 -8.60 9.38 -16.98
C SER A 127 -9.50 8.21 -16.56
N ALA A 128 -8.94 7.01 -16.41
CA ALA A 128 -9.68 5.89 -15.83
C ALA A 128 -10.08 6.08 -14.36
N GLN A 129 -9.63 7.17 -13.72
CA GLN A 129 -9.93 7.49 -12.31
C GLN A 129 -10.55 8.89 -12.14
N ASN A 130 -10.52 9.75 -13.16
CA ASN A 130 -11.01 11.14 -13.08
C ASN A 130 -11.90 11.47 -14.27
N LEU A 131 -12.99 12.20 -14.04
CA LEU A 131 -13.82 12.79 -15.11
C LEU A 131 -14.16 14.23 -14.73
N GLN A 132 -13.83 15.17 -15.60
CA GLN A 132 -14.19 16.58 -15.46
C GLN A 132 -14.95 17.05 -16.68
N ALA A 133 -16.11 17.65 -16.47
CA ALA A 133 -16.95 18.13 -17.56
C ALA A 133 -17.65 19.44 -17.21
N ASN A 134 -17.67 20.37 -18.16
CA ASN A 134 -18.48 21.58 -18.09
C ASN A 134 -19.34 21.68 -19.35
N ILE A 135 -20.64 21.44 -19.21
CA ILE A 135 -21.56 21.34 -20.35
C ILE A 135 -22.85 22.11 -20.12
N SER A 136 -23.47 22.53 -21.22
CA SER A 136 -24.84 23.03 -21.24
C SER A 136 -25.80 21.84 -21.42
N ILE A 137 -26.81 21.75 -20.54
CA ILE A 137 -27.77 20.63 -20.50
C ILE A 137 -28.63 20.56 -21.77
N ASN A 138 -28.88 21.69 -22.42
CA ASN A 138 -29.60 21.74 -23.69
C ASN A 138 -28.84 21.11 -24.87
N CYS A 139 -27.53 20.87 -24.74
CA CYS A 139 -26.72 20.25 -25.78
C CYS A 139 -26.80 18.73 -25.69
N LYS A 140 -27.79 18.13 -26.37
CA LYS A 140 -28.06 16.68 -26.32
C LYS A 140 -26.84 15.81 -26.62
N GLN A 141 -26.01 16.19 -27.59
CA GLN A 141 -24.80 15.44 -27.93
C GLN A 141 -23.80 15.43 -26.77
N LYS A 142 -23.47 16.60 -26.21
CA LYS A 142 -22.55 16.70 -25.07
C LYS A 142 -23.06 15.96 -23.85
N LEU A 143 -24.38 15.98 -23.62
CA LEU A 143 -25.00 15.24 -22.54
C LEU A 143 -24.95 13.72 -22.76
N SER A 144 -25.12 13.24 -24.01
CA SER A 144 -24.96 11.81 -24.33
C SER A 144 -23.54 11.35 -24.08
N ASN A 145 -22.56 12.07 -24.63
CA ASN A 145 -21.13 11.75 -24.43
C ASN A 145 -20.73 11.79 -22.95
N LEU A 146 -21.30 12.72 -22.17
CA LEU A 146 -21.06 12.75 -20.72
C LEU A 146 -21.63 11.51 -20.02
N LYS A 147 -22.82 11.05 -20.40
CA LYS A 147 -23.42 9.83 -19.82
C LYS A 147 -22.59 8.59 -20.13
N GLU A 148 -22.11 8.46 -21.38
CA GLU A 148 -21.19 7.40 -21.80
C GLU A 148 -19.89 7.45 -20.98
N ALA A 149 -19.25 8.63 -20.87
CA ALA A 149 -18.03 8.79 -20.07
C ALA A 149 -18.23 8.46 -18.57
N VAL A 150 -19.41 8.75 -17.99
CA VAL A 150 -19.76 8.34 -16.62
C VAL A 150 -19.90 6.82 -16.51
N GLN A 151 -20.51 6.19 -17.53
CA GLN A 151 -20.66 4.73 -17.57
C GLN A 151 -19.31 4.04 -17.63
N ASP A 152 -18.42 4.51 -18.50
CA ASP A 152 -17.08 3.94 -18.67
C ASP A 152 -16.21 4.13 -17.42
N LEU A 153 -16.23 5.34 -16.82
CA LEU A 153 -15.45 5.63 -15.62
C LEU A 153 -15.91 4.81 -14.39
N LEU A 154 -17.21 4.50 -14.30
CA LEU A 154 -17.82 3.84 -13.14
C LEU A 154 -18.35 2.44 -13.48
N ASP A 155 -17.77 1.78 -14.47
CA ASP A 155 -18.09 0.39 -14.88
C ASP A 155 -18.10 -0.60 -13.70
N ALA A 156 -17.19 -0.44 -12.74
CA ALA A 156 -17.08 -1.23 -11.52
C ALA A 156 -17.78 -0.59 -10.29
N ASN A 157 -18.35 0.61 -10.41
CA ASN A 157 -19.08 1.27 -9.32
C ASN A 157 -20.53 1.55 -9.75
N LEU A 158 -21.32 0.47 -9.78
CA LEU A 158 -22.71 0.52 -10.25
C LEU A 158 -23.62 1.41 -9.38
N ALA A 159 -23.28 1.56 -8.10
CA ALA A 159 -23.98 2.45 -7.19
C ALA A 159 -23.90 3.90 -7.66
N TRP A 160 -22.70 4.47 -7.79
CA TRP A 160 -22.57 5.84 -8.30
C TRP A 160 -22.91 5.97 -9.77
N GLN A 161 -22.61 4.98 -10.60
CA GLN A 161 -23.00 5.01 -12.02
C GLN A 161 -24.51 5.24 -12.16
N SER A 162 -25.33 4.42 -11.48
CA SER A 162 -26.79 4.53 -11.53
C SER A 162 -27.30 5.83 -10.89
N GLN A 163 -26.75 6.23 -9.74
CA GLN A 163 -27.14 7.45 -9.03
C GLN A 163 -26.82 8.72 -9.83
N ILE A 164 -25.63 8.82 -10.42
CA ILE A 164 -25.22 9.98 -11.24
C ILE A 164 -26.04 10.07 -12.52
N LEU A 165 -26.31 8.96 -13.20
CA LEU A 165 -27.18 8.94 -14.38
C LEU A 165 -28.60 9.38 -14.04
N GLN A 166 -29.14 8.96 -12.88
CA GLN A 166 -30.42 9.46 -12.36
C GLN A 166 -30.37 10.97 -12.12
N ILE A 167 -29.31 11.49 -11.49
CA ILE A 167 -29.12 12.92 -11.23
C ILE A 167 -29.10 13.71 -12.53
N LEU A 168 -28.34 13.26 -13.54
CA LEU A 168 -28.26 13.92 -14.85
C LEU A 168 -29.63 13.95 -15.55
N ALA A 169 -30.43 12.87 -15.45
CA ALA A 169 -31.79 12.84 -15.97
C ALA A 169 -32.73 13.82 -15.24
N GLU A 170 -32.61 13.91 -13.91
CA GLU A 170 -33.38 14.89 -13.12
C GLU A 170 -33.02 16.33 -13.50
N ILE A 171 -31.73 16.63 -13.65
CA ILE A 171 -31.26 17.96 -14.07
C ILE A 171 -31.80 18.30 -15.46
N GLN A 172 -31.74 17.36 -16.40
CA GLN A 172 -32.27 17.54 -17.75
C GLN A 172 -33.77 17.88 -17.75
N GLN A 173 -34.55 17.29 -16.84
CA GLN A 173 -35.98 17.53 -16.73
C GLN A 173 -36.31 18.86 -16.03
N LYS A 174 -35.64 19.17 -14.92
CA LYS A 174 -35.98 20.30 -14.04
C LYS A 174 -35.25 21.60 -14.38
N TYR A 175 -34.08 21.51 -15.00
CA TYR A 175 -33.20 22.64 -15.32
C TYR A 175 -32.66 22.56 -16.75
N PRO A 176 -33.52 22.50 -17.78
CA PRO A 176 -33.11 22.24 -19.18
C PRO A 176 -32.16 23.29 -19.76
N ASP A 177 -32.22 24.53 -19.28
CA ASP A 177 -31.40 25.66 -19.75
C ASP A 177 -30.16 25.91 -18.87
N SER A 178 -29.86 25.00 -17.94
CA SER A 178 -28.72 25.13 -17.04
C SER A 178 -27.40 24.67 -17.67
N THR A 179 -26.31 25.12 -17.07
CA THR A 179 -24.97 24.54 -17.26
C THR A 179 -24.62 23.71 -16.04
N ILE A 180 -23.89 22.63 -16.24
CA ILE A 180 -23.36 21.80 -15.15
C ILE A 180 -21.84 21.79 -15.19
N GLU A 181 -21.25 21.76 -14.00
CA GLU A 181 -19.85 21.44 -13.77
C GLU A 181 -19.79 20.15 -12.96
N LEU A 182 -19.27 19.09 -13.57
CA LEU A 182 -19.16 17.75 -12.99
C LEU A 182 -17.68 17.41 -12.80
N ASN A 183 -17.35 16.93 -11.60
CA ASN A 183 -16.05 16.38 -11.25
C ASN A 183 -16.27 15.04 -10.57
N ILE A 184 -15.63 13.98 -11.05
CA ILE A 184 -15.64 12.64 -10.43
C ILE A 184 -14.19 12.22 -10.21
N TYR A 185 -13.89 11.78 -8.99
CA TYR A 185 -12.66 11.07 -8.64
C TYR A 185 -13.01 9.69 -8.09
N HIS A 186 -12.60 8.65 -8.80
CA HIS A 186 -12.80 7.25 -8.46
C HIS A 186 -11.49 6.47 -8.63
N PRO A 187 -10.67 6.36 -7.56
CA PRO A 187 -9.34 5.77 -7.64
C PRO A 187 -9.32 4.25 -7.92
N ARG A 188 -10.44 3.53 -7.72
CA ARG A 188 -10.55 2.06 -7.85
C ARG A 188 -9.56 1.29 -6.97
N LEU A 189 -9.26 1.83 -5.79
CA LEU A 189 -8.25 1.35 -4.84
C LEU A 189 -8.64 1.74 -3.41
N GLY A 190 -9.87 1.44 -2.99
CA GLY A 190 -10.48 1.79 -1.71
C GLY A 190 -9.60 1.50 -0.49
N LEU A 191 -8.98 0.32 -0.40
CA LEU A 191 -8.04 -0.01 0.68
C LEU A 191 -6.84 0.95 0.72
N PHE A 192 -6.27 1.30 -0.43
CA PHE A 192 -5.17 2.27 -0.51
C PHE A 192 -5.65 3.71 -0.30
N SER A 193 -6.87 4.06 -0.71
CA SER A 193 -7.50 5.33 -0.35
C SER A 193 -7.57 5.48 1.17
N LEU A 194 -8.05 4.46 1.88
CA LEU A 194 -8.08 4.43 3.34
C LEU A 194 -6.68 4.56 3.96
N TYR A 195 -5.72 3.79 3.44
CA TYR A 195 -4.32 3.83 3.85
C TYR A 195 -3.71 5.23 3.71
N TYR A 196 -3.76 5.82 2.51
CA TYR A 196 -3.14 7.11 2.22
C TYR A 196 -3.81 8.26 2.96
N THR A 197 -5.13 8.18 3.17
CA THR A 197 -5.85 9.16 3.97
C THR A 197 -5.32 9.24 5.42
N PHE A 198 -4.81 8.13 5.99
CA PHE A 198 -4.17 8.12 7.30
C PHE A 198 -2.68 8.48 7.24
N LYS A 199 -1.95 7.92 6.28
CA LYS A 199 -0.52 8.19 6.10
C LYS A 199 -0.24 9.67 5.83
N GLU A 200 -1.03 10.27 4.95
CA GLU A 200 -0.89 11.66 4.49
C GLU A 200 -1.94 12.55 5.16
N PHE A 201 -1.92 12.62 6.49
CA PHE A 201 -2.96 13.28 7.30
C PHE A 201 -3.24 14.74 6.89
N GLU A 202 -2.24 15.46 6.35
CA GLU A 202 -2.41 16.85 5.88
C GLU A 202 -3.22 16.96 4.58
N ASN A 203 -3.23 15.91 3.73
CA ASN A 203 -3.91 15.87 2.42
C ASN A 203 -4.99 14.79 2.33
N LYS A 204 -5.49 14.35 3.49
CA LYS A 204 -6.45 13.26 3.68
C LYS A 204 -7.66 13.22 2.74
N GLU A 205 -8.20 14.37 2.36
CA GLU A 205 -9.37 14.48 1.46
C GLU A 205 -9.05 14.13 0.00
N SER A 206 -7.78 14.20 -0.40
CA SER A 206 -7.37 14.04 -1.80
C SER A 206 -7.35 12.58 -2.28
N TYR A 207 -7.43 11.62 -1.35
CA TYR A 207 -7.36 10.18 -1.67
C TYR A 207 -8.71 9.48 -1.63
N LEU A 208 -9.73 10.12 -1.04
CA LEU A 208 -11.05 9.53 -0.92
C LEU A 208 -11.83 9.67 -2.23
N PRO A 209 -12.53 8.61 -2.69
CA PRO A 209 -13.46 8.72 -3.80
C PRO A 209 -14.49 9.81 -3.52
N CYS A 210 -14.73 10.68 -4.49
CA CYS A 210 -15.79 11.69 -4.39
C CYS A 210 -16.27 12.14 -5.76
N TYR A 211 -17.48 12.70 -5.81
CA TYR A 211 -17.92 13.45 -6.98
C TYR A 211 -18.66 14.73 -6.57
N SER A 212 -18.73 15.69 -7.48
CA SER A 212 -19.54 16.89 -7.36
C SER A 212 -20.19 17.26 -8.69
N ILE A 213 -21.41 17.79 -8.64
CA ILE A 213 -22.15 18.34 -9.78
C ILE A 213 -22.76 19.67 -9.35
N TYR A 214 -22.25 20.77 -9.89
CA TYR A 214 -22.77 22.10 -9.67
C TYR A 214 -23.73 22.48 -10.81
N VAL A 215 -25.00 22.69 -10.49
CA VAL A 215 -26.00 23.17 -11.45
C VAL A 215 -26.03 24.69 -11.41
N LYS A 216 -25.69 25.32 -12.53
CA LYS A 216 -25.65 26.77 -12.70
C LYS A 216 -26.77 27.23 -13.63
N ASN A 217 -27.57 28.19 -13.16
CA ASN A 217 -28.62 28.79 -13.98
C ASN A 217 -28.05 29.65 -15.12
N THR A 218 -28.91 30.25 -15.93
CA THR A 218 -28.52 31.13 -17.06
C THR A 218 -27.73 32.37 -16.63
N SER A 219 -27.83 32.78 -15.37
CA SER A 219 -27.02 33.85 -14.76
C SER A 219 -25.72 33.34 -14.14
N THR A 220 -25.32 32.09 -14.42
CA THR A 220 -24.12 31.41 -13.89
C THR A 220 -24.12 31.21 -12.36
N LYS A 221 -25.24 31.46 -11.68
CA LYS A 221 -25.38 31.24 -10.24
C LYS A 221 -25.68 29.76 -9.98
N VAL A 222 -24.97 29.19 -9.01
CA VAL A 222 -25.22 27.83 -8.52
C VAL A 222 -26.59 27.80 -7.83
N VAL A 223 -27.48 26.92 -8.31
CA VAL A 223 -28.83 26.71 -7.75
C VAL A 223 -28.94 25.40 -7.00
N LYS A 224 -28.12 24.40 -7.36
CA LYS A 224 -28.15 23.06 -6.77
C LYS A 224 -26.76 22.44 -6.83
N ILE A 225 -26.39 21.73 -5.78
CA ILE A 225 -25.13 20.97 -5.71
C ILE A 225 -25.50 19.53 -5.41
N TYR A 226 -25.03 18.60 -6.25
CA TYR A 226 -25.01 17.19 -5.91
C TYR A 226 -23.58 16.79 -5.60
N PHE A 227 -23.38 15.89 -4.66
CA PHE A 227 -22.06 15.34 -4.38
C PHE A 227 -22.19 13.92 -3.85
N GLY A 228 -21.14 13.13 -4.03
CA GLY A 228 -21.07 11.80 -3.46
C GLY A 228 -19.79 11.59 -2.69
N CYS A 229 -19.88 10.77 -1.65
CA CYS A 229 -18.75 10.28 -0.88
C CYS A 229 -19.06 8.89 -0.33
N LEU A 230 -18.04 8.27 0.27
CA LEU A 230 -18.23 7.06 1.06
C LEU A 230 -18.93 7.41 2.38
N GLN A 231 -19.88 6.56 2.79
CA GLN A 231 -20.54 6.64 4.08
C GLN A 231 -20.46 5.29 4.79
N GLY A 232 -20.14 5.31 6.08
CA GLY A 232 -20.12 4.11 6.92
C GLY A 232 -21.52 3.53 7.20
N ASN A 233 -21.61 2.20 7.15
CA ASN A 233 -22.77 1.37 7.48
C ASN A 233 -22.47 0.48 8.71
N THR A 234 -23.47 -0.26 9.21
CA THR A 234 -23.44 -0.87 10.56
C THR A 234 -22.84 -2.29 10.67
N LYS A 235 -21.93 -2.69 9.77
CA LYS A 235 -21.09 -3.89 9.95
C LYS A 235 -19.89 -3.84 9.01
N SER A 236 -18.69 -4.06 9.53
CA SER A 236 -17.44 -4.19 8.79
C SER A 236 -16.80 -5.55 9.06
N LEU A 237 -16.21 -6.16 8.04
CA LEU A 237 -15.23 -7.22 8.19
C LEU A 237 -13.93 -6.61 8.74
N SER A 238 -13.16 -7.42 9.48
CA SER A 238 -11.79 -7.07 9.84
C SER A 238 -10.90 -7.04 8.59
N PHE A 239 -9.75 -6.36 8.69
CA PHE A 239 -8.78 -6.33 7.60
C PHE A 239 -8.34 -7.73 7.17
N TYR A 240 -8.07 -8.62 8.12
CA TYR A 240 -7.66 -9.99 7.83
C TYR A 240 -8.75 -10.82 7.15
N GLU A 241 -10.03 -10.65 7.52
CA GLU A 241 -11.14 -11.31 6.82
C GLU A 241 -11.25 -10.84 5.36
N VAL A 242 -10.99 -9.56 5.09
CA VAL A 242 -10.94 -9.02 3.72
C VAL A 242 -9.75 -9.59 2.95
N ILE A 243 -8.56 -9.68 3.57
CA ILE A 243 -7.38 -10.30 2.94
C ILE A 243 -7.63 -11.79 2.65
N ASP A 244 -8.25 -12.52 3.56
CA ASP A 244 -8.62 -13.93 3.36
C ASP A 244 -9.63 -14.09 2.22
N LYS A 245 -10.66 -13.24 2.18
CA LYS A 245 -11.75 -13.32 1.19
C LYS A 245 -11.30 -12.95 -0.23
N TYR A 246 -10.56 -11.86 -0.39
CA TYR A 246 -10.27 -11.29 -1.73
C TYR A 246 -8.86 -11.58 -2.23
N TYR A 247 -7.94 -11.96 -1.34
CA TYR A 247 -6.51 -12.11 -1.63
C TYR A 247 -5.95 -13.44 -1.09
N SER A 248 -6.82 -14.43 -0.83
CA SER A 248 -6.45 -15.78 -0.37
C SER A 248 -5.57 -15.81 0.88
N GLY A 249 -5.69 -14.80 1.75
CA GLY A 249 -4.86 -14.66 2.96
C GLY A 249 -3.45 -14.13 2.70
N ASN A 250 -3.15 -13.73 1.45
CA ASN A 250 -1.86 -13.23 1.01
C ASN A 250 -1.92 -11.74 0.68
N ILE A 251 -1.52 -10.91 1.64
CA ILE A 251 -1.46 -9.44 1.46
C ILE A 251 -0.53 -8.99 0.32
N GLN A 252 0.44 -9.81 -0.11
CA GLN A 252 1.28 -9.44 -1.26
C GLN A 252 0.46 -9.35 -2.56
N GLU A 253 -0.66 -10.09 -2.66
CA GLU A 253 -1.57 -9.96 -3.80
C GLU A 253 -2.26 -8.59 -3.82
N LEU A 254 -2.61 -8.05 -2.65
CA LEU A 254 -3.07 -6.65 -2.53
C LEU A 254 -1.96 -5.69 -2.99
N MET A 255 -0.71 -5.89 -2.59
CA MET A 255 0.40 -5.02 -3.01
C MET A 255 0.62 -5.03 -4.54
N LEU A 256 0.42 -6.18 -5.19
CA LEU A 256 0.55 -6.32 -6.65
C LEU A 256 -0.46 -5.45 -7.42
N THR A 257 -1.63 -5.14 -6.84
CA THR A 257 -2.62 -4.23 -7.47
C THR A 257 -2.05 -2.84 -7.75
N MET A 258 -1.11 -2.36 -6.92
CA MET A 258 -0.43 -1.08 -7.12
C MET A 258 0.62 -1.15 -8.23
N ILE A 259 1.16 -2.34 -8.50
CA ILE A 259 2.17 -2.57 -9.54
C ILE A 259 1.51 -2.72 -10.92
N TRP A 260 0.35 -3.40 -10.98
CA TRP A 260 -0.37 -3.71 -12.22
C TRP A 260 -1.40 -2.65 -12.61
N GLY A 261 -1.00 -1.38 -12.61
CA GLY A 261 -1.80 -0.28 -13.14
C GLY A 261 -2.78 0.36 -12.15
N GLY A 262 -2.76 -0.05 -10.88
CA GLY A 262 -3.47 0.63 -9.79
C GLY A 262 -4.99 0.57 -9.93
N ARG A 263 -5.52 -0.63 -10.22
CA ARG A 263 -6.97 -0.88 -10.31
C ARG A 263 -7.33 -2.17 -9.58
N GLU A 264 -8.42 -2.13 -8.84
CA GLU A 264 -9.09 -3.29 -8.26
C GLU A 264 -10.52 -3.31 -8.80
N TYR A 265 -10.90 -4.38 -9.50
CA TYR A 265 -12.24 -4.50 -10.12
C TYR A 265 -13.32 -4.84 -9.09
N ARG A 266 -12.92 -5.35 -7.92
CA ARG A 266 -13.81 -5.72 -6.81
C ARG A 266 -13.84 -4.63 -5.73
N ASP A 267 -13.42 -3.41 -6.07
CA ASP A 267 -13.23 -2.32 -5.11
C ASP A 267 -14.50 -1.96 -4.34
N ASP A 268 -15.64 -1.99 -5.04
CA ASP A 268 -16.95 -1.76 -4.44
C ASP A 268 -17.35 -2.86 -3.45
N GLU A 269 -17.17 -4.13 -3.81
CA GLU A 269 -17.42 -5.28 -2.93
C GLU A 269 -16.53 -5.25 -1.69
N ILE A 270 -15.25 -4.88 -1.85
CA ILE A 270 -14.29 -4.75 -0.75
C ILE A 270 -14.71 -3.62 0.20
N LEU A 271 -15.06 -2.45 -0.33
CA LEU A 271 -15.50 -1.32 0.48
C LEU A 271 -16.83 -1.63 1.19
N ASP A 272 -17.77 -2.29 0.53
CA ASP A 272 -19.04 -2.71 1.13
C ASP A 272 -18.79 -3.71 2.29
N ASP A 273 -17.87 -4.66 2.13
CA ASP A 273 -17.47 -5.58 3.20
C ASP A 273 -16.74 -4.88 4.35
N LEU A 274 -16.01 -3.80 4.07
CA LEU A 274 -15.46 -2.90 5.09
C LEU A 274 -16.55 -2.03 5.73
N GLY A 275 -17.81 -2.15 5.31
CA GLY A 275 -18.91 -1.39 5.87
C GLY A 275 -18.95 0.05 5.37
N MET A 276 -18.45 0.33 4.16
CA MET A 276 -18.57 1.62 3.51
C MET A 276 -19.37 1.49 2.22
N SER A 277 -20.29 2.42 1.96
CA SER A 277 -21.03 2.42 0.70
C SER A 277 -20.98 3.77 0.01
N TYR A 278 -21.03 3.73 -1.31
CA TYR A 278 -21.09 4.90 -2.17
C TYR A 278 -22.46 5.57 -2.12
N MET A 279 -22.51 6.77 -1.53
CA MET A 279 -23.74 7.51 -1.30
C MET A 279 -23.75 8.83 -2.08
N SER A 280 -24.96 9.30 -2.40
CA SER A 280 -25.20 10.55 -3.11
C SER A 280 -26.06 11.48 -2.28
N PHE A 281 -25.68 12.75 -2.28
CA PHE A 281 -26.30 13.82 -1.53
C PHE A 281 -26.64 15.00 -2.43
N CYS A 282 -27.58 15.81 -1.98
CA CYS A 282 -28.05 16.99 -2.69
C CYS A 282 -28.20 18.16 -1.71
N TRP A 283 -27.65 19.31 -2.08
CA TRP A 283 -27.90 20.59 -1.45
C TRP A 283 -28.65 21.51 -2.41
N ASP A 284 -29.89 21.84 -2.05
CA ASP A 284 -30.69 22.86 -2.71
C ASP A 284 -30.30 24.24 -2.14
N ILE A 285 -29.63 25.06 -2.97
CA ILE A 285 -29.05 26.33 -2.52
C ILE A 285 -30.14 27.39 -2.32
N GLU A 286 -31.26 27.28 -3.05
CA GLU A 286 -32.35 28.25 -2.99
C GLU A 286 -33.15 28.10 -1.70
N THR A 287 -33.41 26.86 -1.28
CA THR A 287 -34.16 26.55 -0.06
C THR A 287 -33.28 26.33 1.17
N GLY A 288 -31.98 26.09 0.97
CA GLY A 288 -31.04 25.70 2.02
C GLY A 288 -31.20 24.25 2.49
N LYS A 289 -32.12 23.47 1.89
CA LYS A 289 -32.40 22.09 2.29
C LYS A 289 -31.35 21.12 1.75
N LYS A 290 -31.10 20.07 2.54
CA LYS A 290 -30.16 19.00 2.22
C LYS A 290 -30.89 17.67 2.16
N PHE A 291 -30.44 16.79 1.28
CA PHE A 291 -31.10 15.52 1.01
C PHE A 291 -30.08 14.40 0.78
N THR A 292 -30.44 13.20 1.22
CA THR A 292 -29.72 11.96 0.93
C THR A 292 -30.53 11.13 -0.07
N LEU A 293 -29.86 10.51 -1.04
CA LEU A 293 -30.49 9.60 -1.99
C LEU A 293 -30.62 8.20 -1.39
N ILE A 294 -31.84 7.78 -1.06
CA ILE A 294 -32.11 6.47 -0.45
C ILE A 294 -33.18 5.76 -1.26
N ASN A 295 -32.89 4.56 -1.74
CA ASN A 295 -33.79 3.75 -2.58
C ASN A 295 -34.34 4.58 -3.78
N ASN A 296 -33.43 5.25 -4.49
CA ASN A 296 -33.71 6.12 -5.64
C ASN A 296 -34.63 7.32 -5.34
N LYS A 297 -34.78 7.72 -4.08
CA LYS A 297 -35.58 8.88 -3.66
C LYS A 297 -34.80 9.82 -2.75
N TRP A 298 -34.87 11.11 -3.03
CA TRP A 298 -34.35 12.16 -2.16
C TRP A 298 -35.17 12.24 -0.88
N ARG A 299 -34.49 12.15 0.27
CA ARG A 299 -35.08 12.33 1.60
C ARG A 299 -34.33 13.45 2.30
N GLU A 300 -35.07 14.38 2.91
CA GLU A 300 -34.47 15.47 3.68
C GLU A 300 -33.68 14.88 4.86
N ASP A 301 -32.44 15.33 5.02
CA ASP A 301 -31.48 14.73 5.95
C ASP A 301 -30.44 15.78 6.39
N ASP A 302 -29.78 15.54 7.53
CA ASP A 302 -28.68 16.39 7.99
C ASP A 302 -27.37 15.97 7.31
N VAL A 303 -27.16 16.50 6.11
CA VAL A 303 -26.02 16.14 5.28
C VAL A 303 -24.73 16.80 5.75
N LYS A 304 -23.72 15.97 6.01
CA LYS A 304 -22.35 16.36 6.39
C LYS A 304 -21.48 16.65 5.16
N SER A 305 -20.26 17.17 5.37
CA SER A 305 -19.27 17.24 4.31
C SER A 305 -18.79 15.84 3.92
N VAL A 306 -18.14 15.72 2.76
CA VAL A 306 -17.45 14.50 2.29
C VAL A 306 -16.60 13.90 3.41
N TYR A 307 -15.75 14.73 4.04
CA TYR A 307 -14.88 14.31 5.12
C TYR A 307 -15.62 14.01 6.43
N GLY A 308 -16.77 14.67 6.68
CA GLY A 308 -17.56 14.46 7.90
C GLY A 308 -18.08 13.03 8.04
N TYR A 309 -18.57 12.41 6.96
CA TYR A 309 -19.02 11.01 6.98
C TYR A 309 -17.85 10.03 7.18
N PHE A 310 -16.69 10.37 6.62
CA PHE A 310 -15.50 9.57 6.75
C PHE A 310 -14.93 9.59 8.18
N CYS A 311 -14.94 10.75 8.86
CA CYS A 311 -14.55 10.84 10.27
C CYS A 311 -15.36 9.91 11.16
N GLU A 312 -16.68 9.88 11.01
CA GLU A 312 -17.54 9.02 11.84
C GLU A 312 -17.24 7.55 11.61
N TYR A 313 -16.95 7.16 10.36
CA TYR A 313 -16.53 5.81 10.05
C TYR A 313 -15.22 5.44 10.75
N ILE A 314 -14.23 6.34 10.75
CA ILE A 314 -12.96 6.12 11.46
C ILE A 314 -13.18 5.96 12.95
N GLU A 315 -13.97 6.84 13.58
CA GLU A 315 -14.21 6.81 15.02
C GLU A 315 -14.82 5.47 15.47
N ILE A 316 -15.63 4.86 14.61
CA ILE A 316 -16.24 3.55 14.88
C ILE A 316 -15.27 2.39 14.56
N ASN A 317 -14.41 2.55 13.56
CA ASN A 317 -13.57 1.49 13.01
C ASN A 317 -12.06 1.73 13.24
N GLU A 318 -11.69 2.37 14.34
CA GLU A 318 -10.30 2.75 14.64
C GLU A 318 -9.34 1.56 14.56
N GLY A 319 -9.72 0.40 15.14
CA GLY A 319 -8.91 -0.82 15.09
C GLY A 319 -8.65 -1.32 13.66
N LEU A 320 -9.69 -1.34 12.82
CA LEU A 320 -9.56 -1.70 11.40
C LEU A 320 -8.63 -0.75 10.66
N MET A 321 -8.72 0.56 10.94
CA MET A 321 -7.84 1.55 10.32
C MET A 321 -6.38 1.36 10.75
N PHE A 322 -6.12 1.02 12.01
CA PHE A 322 -4.79 0.67 12.49
C PHE A 322 -4.24 -0.60 11.83
N ASP A 323 -5.07 -1.63 11.66
CA ASP A 323 -4.66 -2.85 10.96
C ASP A 323 -4.27 -2.54 9.50
N ILE A 324 -5.12 -1.81 8.75
CA ILE A 324 -4.82 -1.37 7.38
C ILE A 324 -3.49 -0.61 7.33
N LEU A 325 -3.30 0.37 8.24
CA LEU A 325 -2.10 1.20 8.27
C LEU A 325 -0.84 0.37 8.55
N ASN A 326 -0.86 -0.47 9.58
CA ASN A 326 0.32 -1.23 10.01
C ASN A 326 0.69 -2.33 9.00
N GLU A 327 -0.31 -3.04 8.47
CA GLU A 327 -0.10 -4.13 7.52
C GLU A 327 0.44 -3.63 6.18
N ILE A 328 -0.16 -2.56 5.62
CA ILE A 328 0.30 -2.00 4.35
C ILE A 328 1.63 -1.24 4.52
N SER A 329 1.84 -0.52 5.63
CA SER A 329 3.10 0.20 5.87
C SER A 329 4.32 -0.71 5.95
N PHE A 330 4.15 -1.98 6.32
CA PHE A 330 5.26 -2.93 6.31
C PHE A 330 5.85 -3.13 4.92
N TYR A 331 5.02 -3.06 3.87
CA TYR A 331 5.44 -3.21 2.48
C TYR A 331 5.73 -1.88 1.79
N ASP A 332 5.28 -0.77 2.34
CA ASP A 332 5.49 0.56 1.79
C ASP A 332 6.94 1.04 2.01
N GLN A 333 7.73 1.05 0.93
CA GLN A 333 9.12 1.55 0.94
C GLN A 333 9.23 3.03 0.53
N GLY A 334 8.10 3.74 0.49
CA GLY A 334 7.99 5.12 0.02
C GLY A 334 7.82 5.22 -1.49
N ASP A 335 8.73 4.62 -2.26
CA ASP A 335 8.71 4.62 -3.73
C ASP A 335 7.97 3.44 -4.34
N LYS A 336 7.85 2.34 -3.60
CA LYS A 336 7.18 1.13 -4.07
C LYS A 336 6.62 0.32 -2.92
N PHE A 337 5.68 -0.56 -3.26
CA PHE A 337 5.22 -1.62 -2.38
C PHE A 337 6.01 -2.89 -2.69
N CYS A 338 6.84 -3.33 -1.76
CA CYS A 338 7.55 -4.61 -1.86
C CYS A 338 7.90 -5.16 -0.48
N THR A 339 8.33 -6.42 -0.44
CA THR A 339 8.86 -6.98 0.81
C THR A 339 10.12 -6.19 1.21
N PRO A 340 10.22 -5.71 2.46
CA PRO A 340 11.37 -4.94 2.90
C PRO A 340 12.61 -5.85 3.01
N ILE A 341 13.79 -5.26 2.81
CA ILE A 341 15.08 -5.92 3.07
C ILE A 341 15.59 -5.39 4.39
N ILE A 342 15.56 -6.23 5.42
CA ILE A 342 15.88 -5.83 6.80
C ILE A 342 16.95 -6.76 7.36
N ASP A 343 17.97 -6.17 7.97
CA ASP A 343 18.97 -6.94 8.70
C ASP A 343 18.31 -7.67 9.88
N THR A 344 18.59 -8.96 9.98
CA THR A 344 18.01 -9.86 10.99
C THR A 344 19.02 -10.23 12.07
N HIS A 345 20.25 -9.72 11.98
CA HIS A 345 21.29 -9.94 12.97
C HIS A 345 21.45 -8.72 13.88
N ILE A 346 21.34 -8.94 15.19
CA ILE A 346 21.47 -7.89 16.20
C ILE A 346 22.71 -8.16 17.05
N ILE A 347 23.61 -7.18 17.12
CA ILE A 347 24.76 -7.23 18.02
C ILE A 347 24.42 -6.47 19.30
N ILE A 348 24.58 -7.14 20.45
CA ILE A 348 24.53 -6.56 21.79
C ILE A 348 25.97 -6.24 22.22
N GLU A 349 26.25 -4.97 22.42
CA GLU A 349 27.58 -4.52 22.85
C GLU A 349 27.76 -4.66 24.37
N ARG A 350 28.98 -4.98 24.81
CA ARG A 350 29.35 -5.03 26.23
C ARG A 350 28.85 -3.86 27.06
N LYS A 351 28.96 -2.63 26.53
CA LYS A 351 28.48 -1.42 27.23
C LYS A 351 26.97 -1.47 27.52
N GLN A 352 26.17 -2.09 26.66
CA GLN A 352 24.73 -2.25 26.88
C GLN A 352 24.48 -3.23 28.03
N ILE A 353 25.26 -4.31 28.09
CA ILE A 353 25.19 -5.32 29.15
C ILE A 353 25.57 -4.70 30.50
N GLU A 354 26.70 -4.01 30.57
CA GLU A 354 27.20 -3.37 31.79
C GLU A 354 26.24 -2.29 32.34
N ASN A 355 25.48 -1.62 31.46
CA ASN A 355 24.49 -0.61 31.85
C ASN A 355 23.06 -1.16 31.99
N LEU A 356 22.84 -2.45 31.75
CA LEU A 356 21.51 -3.06 31.68
C LEU A 356 20.55 -2.35 30.70
N ASP A 357 21.08 -1.84 29.59
CA ASP A 357 20.33 -1.12 28.57
C ASP A 357 19.71 -2.07 27.53
N THR A 358 18.40 -2.24 27.61
CA THR A 358 17.60 -3.13 26.75
C THR A 358 16.86 -2.37 25.64
N SER A 359 17.02 -1.05 25.55
CA SER A 359 16.26 -0.18 24.64
C SER A 359 16.31 -0.62 23.19
N LYS A 360 17.51 -0.91 22.66
CA LYS A 360 17.72 -1.40 21.29
C LYS A 360 16.90 -2.65 20.97
N LEU A 361 16.90 -3.64 21.88
CA LEU A 361 16.14 -4.87 21.69
C LEU A 361 14.64 -4.59 21.84
N HIS A 362 14.24 -3.78 22.81
CA HIS A 362 12.84 -3.45 23.01
C HIS A 362 12.23 -2.74 21.78
N ASP A 363 12.91 -1.73 21.24
CA ASP A 363 12.49 -1.02 20.03
C ASP A 363 12.44 -1.94 18.82
N PHE A 364 13.42 -2.84 18.68
CA PHE A 364 13.44 -3.81 17.59
C PHE A 364 12.28 -4.81 17.68
N PHE A 365 12.08 -5.45 18.83
CA PHE A 365 10.98 -6.40 19.03
C PHE A 365 9.61 -5.73 18.93
N LYS A 366 9.47 -4.47 19.37
CA LYS A 366 8.26 -3.68 19.15
C LYS A 366 7.96 -3.50 17.66
N TYR A 367 8.99 -3.28 16.84
CA TYR A 367 8.84 -3.26 15.38
C TYR A 367 8.46 -4.62 14.81
N LEU A 368 9.09 -5.72 15.28
CA LEU A 368 8.73 -7.08 14.82
C LEU A 368 7.27 -7.44 15.10
N THR A 369 6.70 -6.92 16.19
CA THR A 369 5.31 -7.16 16.60
C THR A 369 4.34 -6.05 16.13
N SER A 370 4.75 -5.18 15.22
CA SER A 370 3.91 -4.04 14.77
C SER A 370 2.74 -4.46 13.87
N SER A 371 2.86 -5.58 13.17
CA SER A 371 1.83 -6.14 12.29
C SER A 371 1.99 -7.65 12.14
N ARG A 372 0.95 -8.37 11.74
CA ARG A 372 1.00 -9.80 11.39
C ARG A 372 1.96 -10.04 10.24
N SER A 373 2.05 -9.13 9.27
CA SER A 373 3.05 -9.19 8.20
C SER A 373 4.48 -9.13 8.73
N ALA A 374 4.78 -8.21 9.65
CA ALA A 374 6.10 -8.15 10.29
C ALA A 374 6.39 -9.43 11.07
N MET A 375 5.43 -9.91 11.88
CA MET A 375 5.58 -11.13 12.66
C MET A 375 5.94 -12.33 11.77
N LYS A 376 5.14 -12.59 10.72
CA LYS A 376 5.39 -13.68 9.77
C LYS A 376 6.72 -13.50 9.03
N TYR A 377 7.08 -12.28 8.67
CA TYR A 377 8.35 -12.02 7.99
C TYR A 377 9.55 -12.39 8.86
N PHE A 378 9.53 -12.07 10.16
CA PHE A 378 10.68 -12.28 11.06
C PHE A 378 10.68 -13.62 11.80
N GLN A 379 9.62 -14.42 11.69
CA GLN A 379 9.50 -15.72 12.37
C GLN A 379 10.75 -16.59 12.16
N GLY A 380 11.42 -16.94 13.26
CA GLY A 380 12.62 -17.79 13.25
C GLY A 380 13.82 -17.25 12.46
N LYS A 381 13.88 -15.94 12.16
CA LYS A 381 14.97 -15.34 11.37
C LYS A 381 15.96 -14.53 12.18
N ILE A 382 15.63 -14.13 13.41
CA ILE A 382 16.45 -13.20 14.17
C ILE A 382 17.65 -13.92 14.79
N ASP A 383 18.86 -13.44 14.53
CA ASP A 383 20.07 -13.87 15.22
C ASP A 383 20.55 -12.75 16.15
N ILE A 384 21.03 -13.10 17.34
CA ILE A 384 21.51 -12.12 18.32
C ILE A 384 22.89 -12.55 18.80
N SER A 385 23.90 -11.72 18.62
CA SER A 385 25.25 -11.97 19.17
C SER A 385 25.60 -10.99 20.29
N ILE A 386 26.54 -11.40 21.14
CA ILE A 386 27.11 -10.57 22.19
C ILE A 386 28.57 -10.28 21.82
N ASN A 387 28.94 -9.00 21.82
CA ASN A 387 30.28 -8.54 21.47
C ASN A 387 31.02 -7.96 22.68
N GLY A 388 32.34 -8.15 22.73
CA GLY A 388 33.23 -7.52 23.71
C GLY A 388 33.59 -8.36 24.94
N TYR A 389 33.31 -9.67 24.91
CA TYR A 389 33.64 -10.63 25.98
C TYR A 389 34.57 -11.76 25.53
N ASP A 390 35.24 -11.62 24.38
CA ASP A 390 36.09 -12.66 23.78
C ASP A 390 37.22 -13.15 24.70
N ALA A 391 37.64 -12.33 25.67
CA ALA A 391 38.69 -12.64 26.63
C ALA A 391 38.16 -13.06 28.02
N ASP A 392 36.85 -12.96 28.26
CA ASP A 392 36.23 -13.11 29.59
C ASP A 392 35.69 -14.53 29.86
N GLY A 393 35.99 -15.48 28.96
CA GLY A 393 35.55 -16.87 29.03
C GLY A 393 34.12 -17.07 28.51
N GLU A 394 33.49 -18.16 28.93
CA GLU A 394 32.15 -18.52 28.47
C GLU A 394 31.08 -17.55 29.00
N LEU A 395 30.23 -17.04 28.12
CA LEU A 395 29.22 -16.00 28.41
C LEU A 395 28.27 -16.38 29.56
N TYR A 396 27.92 -17.66 29.67
CA TYR A 396 27.03 -18.16 30.72
C TYR A 396 27.66 -18.15 32.12
N ASN A 397 28.97 -17.95 32.25
CA ASN A 397 29.65 -17.79 33.54
C ASN A 397 29.74 -16.32 33.98
N ILE A 398 29.46 -15.37 33.08
CA ILE A 398 29.61 -13.93 33.33
C ILE A 398 28.32 -13.40 33.98
N VAL A 399 28.43 -12.98 35.24
CA VAL A 399 27.29 -12.54 36.07
C VAL A 399 26.49 -11.41 35.42
N ASP A 400 27.15 -10.41 34.83
CA ASP A 400 26.47 -9.26 34.23
C ASP A 400 25.75 -9.64 32.93
N VAL A 401 26.32 -10.56 32.14
CA VAL A 401 25.67 -11.14 30.95
C VAL A 401 24.42 -11.91 31.37
N ARG A 402 24.50 -12.78 32.39
CA ARG A 402 23.33 -13.52 32.90
C ARG A 402 22.21 -12.57 33.34
N LYS A 403 22.53 -11.56 34.15
CA LYS A 403 21.56 -10.55 34.62
C LYS A 403 20.89 -9.81 33.46
N TYR A 404 21.68 -9.43 32.45
CA TYR A 404 21.16 -8.76 31.26
C TYR A 404 20.19 -9.65 30.48
N LEU A 405 20.56 -10.90 30.21
CA LEU A 405 19.71 -11.84 29.46
C LEU A 405 18.41 -12.17 30.21
N ILE A 406 18.46 -12.31 31.53
CA ILE A 406 17.24 -12.48 32.36
C ILE A 406 16.33 -11.27 32.19
N LYS A 407 16.86 -10.04 32.34
CA LYS A 407 16.08 -8.82 32.16
C LYS A 407 15.45 -8.74 30.76
N VAL A 408 16.21 -9.04 29.71
CA VAL A 408 15.69 -9.06 28.34
C VAL A 408 14.56 -10.08 28.20
N SER A 409 14.72 -11.29 28.73
CA SER A 409 13.68 -12.32 28.66
C SER A 409 12.42 -11.95 29.44
N GLU A 410 12.53 -11.19 30.54
CA GLU A 410 11.37 -10.70 31.30
C GLU A 410 10.65 -9.55 30.58
N GLU A 411 11.37 -8.73 29.81
CA GLU A 411 10.81 -7.61 29.05
C GLU A 411 10.30 -8.03 27.65
N ILE A 412 10.86 -9.11 27.08
CA ILE A 412 10.59 -9.59 25.73
C ILE A 412 10.17 -11.06 25.80
N ARG A 413 8.86 -11.29 25.71
CA ARG A 413 8.23 -12.62 25.83
C ARG A 413 8.14 -13.43 24.53
N PHE A 414 8.74 -12.94 23.45
CA PHE A 414 8.53 -13.45 22.09
C PHE A 414 9.78 -14.09 21.47
N LEU A 415 10.80 -14.40 22.28
CA LEU A 415 12.07 -14.92 21.77
C LEU A 415 11.88 -16.23 21.00
N PHE A 416 11.00 -17.12 21.48
CA PHE A 416 10.76 -18.43 20.84
C PHE A 416 10.12 -18.33 19.45
N PHE A 417 9.38 -17.25 19.17
CA PHE A 417 8.76 -17.06 17.86
C PHE A 417 9.76 -16.48 16.84
N PHE A 418 10.64 -15.56 17.28
CA PHE A 418 11.48 -14.78 16.37
C PHE A 418 12.90 -15.29 16.21
N ILE A 419 13.51 -15.85 17.25
CA ILE A 419 14.92 -16.22 17.20
C ILE A 419 15.13 -17.42 16.28
N ASN A 420 16.16 -17.35 15.45
CA ASN A 420 16.61 -18.46 14.61
C ASN A 420 17.24 -19.56 15.50
N PRO A 421 16.59 -20.74 15.63
CA PRO A 421 17.13 -21.84 16.45
C PRO A 421 18.43 -22.42 15.86
N ASN A 422 18.68 -22.20 14.57
CA ASN A 422 19.91 -22.61 13.88
C ASN A 422 20.88 -21.44 13.69
N GLY A 423 20.67 -20.31 14.37
CA GLY A 423 21.55 -19.14 14.32
C GLY A 423 22.97 -19.47 14.80
N PHE A 424 23.97 -18.74 14.29
CA PHE A 424 25.38 -19.01 14.60
C PHE A 424 25.70 -18.72 16.07
N SER A 425 25.03 -17.73 16.65
CA SER A 425 25.23 -17.33 18.05
C SER A 425 24.71 -18.35 19.08
N GLN A 426 23.76 -19.21 18.67
CA GLN A 426 23.02 -20.10 19.58
C GLN A 426 22.48 -19.33 20.81
N ILE A 427 22.01 -18.09 20.62
CA ILE A 427 21.66 -17.19 21.73
C ILE A 427 20.55 -17.74 22.65
N LEU A 428 19.59 -18.52 22.14
CA LEU A 428 18.55 -19.14 22.98
C LEU A 428 19.13 -20.03 24.07
N ARG A 429 20.24 -20.73 23.77
CA ARG A 429 20.95 -21.52 24.75
C ARG A 429 21.56 -20.64 25.85
N HIS A 430 22.06 -19.46 25.51
CA HIS A 430 22.59 -18.51 26.49
C HIS A 430 21.48 -17.92 27.37
N PHE A 431 20.31 -17.63 26.82
CA PHE A 431 19.13 -17.25 27.62
C PHE A 431 18.75 -18.36 28.60
N PHE A 432 18.63 -19.61 28.13
CA PHE A 432 18.34 -20.75 28.99
C PHE A 432 19.39 -20.91 30.11
N LEU A 433 20.68 -20.86 29.76
CA LEU A 433 21.79 -21.00 30.72
C LEU A 433 21.86 -19.84 31.71
N ALA A 434 21.33 -18.66 31.39
CA ALA A 434 21.27 -17.55 32.34
C ALA A 434 20.39 -17.87 33.55
N TYR A 435 19.30 -18.64 33.35
CA TYR A 435 18.37 -19.09 34.40
C TYR A 435 18.81 -20.39 35.09
N ALA A 436 19.70 -21.17 34.47
CA ALA A 436 20.23 -22.40 35.04
C ALA A 436 21.48 -22.12 35.89
N GLU A 437 21.70 -22.95 36.92
CA GLU A 437 22.98 -22.94 37.64
C GLU A 437 23.87 -24.08 37.16
N VAL A 438 25.13 -23.78 36.85
CA VAL A 438 26.11 -24.82 36.47
C VAL A 438 26.63 -25.52 37.73
N LYS A 439 26.29 -26.81 37.89
CA LYS A 439 26.75 -27.63 39.03
C LYS A 439 28.14 -28.20 38.79
N SER A 440 28.41 -28.68 37.59
CA SER A 440 29.70 -29.25 37.22
C SER A 440 29.95 -29.16 35.72
N GLU A 441 31.22 -29.06 35.33
CA GLU A 441 31.68 -29.14 33.94
C GLU A 441 32.67 -30.30 33.83
N THR A 442 32.42 -31.21 32.88
CA THR A 442 33.27 -32.38 32.64
C THR A 442 33.63 -32.47 31.17
N ILE A 443 34.91 -32.64 30.86
CA ILE A 443 35.35 -32.88 29.48
C ILE A 443 35.15 -34.37 29.18
N THR A 444 34.32 -34.66 28.19
CA THR A 444 34.09 -36.02 27.71
C THR A 444 35.33 -36.59 27.02
N SER A 445 35.38 -37.91 26.86
CA SER A 445 36.46 -38.59 26.13
C SER A 445 36.64 -38.13 24.68
N GLU A 446 35.62 -37.47 24.11
CA GLU A 446 35.61 -36.92 22.75
C GLU A 446 36.02 -35.43 22.71
N GLY A 447 36.36 -34.83 23.86
CA GLY A 447 36.74 -33.42 23.96
C GLY A 447 35.57 -32.45 24.12
N ASN A 448 34.31 -32.93 24.12
CA ASN A 448 33.13 -32.10 24.33
C ASN A 448 32.98 -31.74 25.82
N ILE A 449 32.57 -30.50 26.11
CA ILE A 449 32.22 -30.07 27.47
C ILE A 449 30.80 -30.54 27.79
N LYS A 450 30.68 -31.40 28.80
CA LYS A 450 29.40 -31.83 29.37
C LYS A 450 29.13 -31.03 30.63
N ILE A 451 28.04 -30.27 30.63
CA ILE A 451 27.63 -29.40 31.73
C ILE A 451 26.48 -30.08 32.48
N GLU A 452 26.60 -30.20 33.80
CA GLU A 452 25.51 -30.57 34.69
C GLU A 452 24.81 -29.31 35.21
N LEU A 453 23.50 -29.22 35.00
CA LEU A 453 22.72 -28.01 35.27
C LEU A 453 21.72 -28.23 36.41
N ASP A 454 21.54 -27.20 37.25
CA ASP A 454 20.33 -27.01 38.04
C ASP A 454 19.30 -26.25 37.22
N THR A 455 18.19 -26.91 36.90
CA THR A 455 17.10 -26.31 36.11
C THR A 455 15.93 -25.84 36.96
N SER A 456 16.07 -25.81 38.29
CA SER A 456 14.97 -25.49 39.21
C SER A 456 14.34 -24.11 38.95
N ASN A 457 15.12 -23.15 38.44
CA ASN A 457 14.66 -21.78 38.17
C ASN A 457 14.30 -21.53 36.69
N VAL A 458 14.40 -22.53 35.83
CA VAL A 458 14.19 -22.35 34.38
C VAL A 458 12.69 -22.37 34.01
N GLY A 459 11.82 -22.88 34.89
CA GLY A 459 10.38 -22.96 34.64
C GLY A 459 9.76 -21.62 34.24
N SER A 460 10.13 -20.53 34.91
CA SER A 460 9.63 -19.18 34.62
C SER A 460 10.03 -18.68 33.23
N PHE A 461 11.24 -19.03 32.75
CA PHE A 461 11.70 -18.72 31.40
C PHE A 461 10.80 -19.37 30.35
N PHE A 462 10.56 -20.69 30.47
CA PHE A 462 9.71 -21.42 29.54
C PHE A 462 8.26 -20.94 29.58
N GLU A 463 7.66 -20.81 30.76
CA GLU A 463 6.28 -20.34 30.91
C GLU A 463 6.07 -18.97 30.24
N HIS A 464 7.02 -18.05 30.45
CA HIS A 464 6.93 -16.71 29.88
C HIS A 464 7.07 -16.71 28.35
N GLN A 465 8.05 -17.43 27.81
CA GLN A 465 8.31 -17.44 26.37
C GLN A 465 7.28 -18.28 25.59
N PHE A 466 6.78 -19.39 26.14
CA PHE A 466 5.70 -20.17 25.52
C PHE A 466 4.37 -19.42 25.52
N SER A 467 4.10 -18.62 26.55
CA SER A 467 2.94 -17.73 26.57
C SER A 467 2.96 -16.76 25.39
N GLY A 468 4.10 -16.11 25.14
CA GLY A 468 4.25 -15.24 23.98
C GLY A 468 4.26 -15.97 22.64
N LEU A 469 4.84 -17.18 22.56
CA LEU A 469 4.77 -18.02 21.36
C LEU A 469 3.31 -18.30 20.97
N ASN A 470 2.51 -18.78 21.92
CA ASN A 470 1.11 -19.13 21.69
C ASN A 470 0.29 -17.91 21.26
N GLU A 471 0.49 -16.77 21.91
CA GLU A 471 -0.17 -15.52 21.53
C GLU A 471 0.14 -15.12 20.08
N LEU A 472 1.41 -15.14 19.68
CA LEU A 472 1.80 -14.75 18.33
C LEU A 472 1.35 -15.76 17.28
N THR A 473 1.37 -17.08 17.58
CA THR A 473 0.85 -18.09 16.64
C THR A 473 -0.65 -17.97 16.46
N ASP A 474 -1.39 -17.71 17.53
CA ASP A 474 -2.85 -17.49 17.47
C ASP A 474 -3.17 -16.23 16.66
N PHE A 475 -2.50 -15.12 16.96
CA PHE A 475 -2.66 -13.87 16.22
C PHE A 475 -2.27 -14.02 14.74
N CYS A 476 -1.23 -14.79 14.45
CA CYS A 476 -0.81 -15.09 13.09
C CYS A 476 -1.70 -16.10 12.37
N GLY A 477 -2.74 -16.65 13.02
CA GLY A 477 -3.63 -17.66 12.47
C GLY A 477 -2.91 -18.94 12.07
N MET A 478 -1.86 -19.30 12.81
CA MET A 478 -1.06 -20.50 12.57
C MET A 478 -1.75 -21.73 13.15
N SER A 479 -1.53 -22.87 12.52
CA SER A 479 -2.01 -24.16 13.00
C SER A 479 -1.23 -24.64 14.23
N ILE A 480 -1.83 -25.56 14.98
CA ILE A 480 -1.18 -26.22 16.12
C ILE A 480 0.10 -26.95 15.68
N ASP A 481 0.13 -27.51 14.47
CA ASP A 481 1.30 -28.24 13.98
C ASP A 481 2.46 -27.29 13.65
N GLU A 482 2.17 -26.09 13.14
CA GLU A 482 3.20 -25.05 12.95
C GLU A 482 3.75 -24.54 14.29
N ASN A 483 2.89 -24.31 15.29
CA ASN A 483 3.32 -23.95 16.65
C ASN A 483 4.23 -25.03 17.27
N LYS A 484 3.86 -26.31 17.12
CA LYS A 484 4.68 -27.45 17.57
C LYS A 484 6.02 -27.50 16.85
N ALA A 485 6.06 -27.25 15.55
CA ALA A 485 7.30 -27.23 14.80
C ALA A 485 8.28 -26.15 15.32
N ILE A 486 7.77 -24.96 15.68
CA ILE A 486 8.59 -23.92 16.33
C ILE A 486 9.07 -24.40 17.70
N THR A 487 8.17 -24.97 18.50
CA THR A 487 8.48 -25.52 19.83
C THR A 487 9.61 -26.55 19.76
N ASP A 488 9.50 -27.55 18.87
CA ASP A 488 10.49 -28.61 18.72
C ASP A 488 11.86 -28.04 18.29
N ALA A 489 11.87 -27.06 17.38
CA ALA A 489 13.11 -26.41 16.94
C ALA A 489 13.78 -25.62 18.08
N VAL A 490 13.02 -24.89 18.88
CA VAL A 490 13.51 -24.17 20.07
C VAL A 490 14.06 -25.15 21.10
N MET A 491 13.33 -26.21 21.41
CA MET A 491 13.76 -27.21 22.40
C MET A 491 15.02 -27.94 21.95
N SER A 492 15.14 -28.25 20.65
CA SER A 492 16.34 -28.82 20.06
C SER A 492 17.55 -27.88 20.16
N CYS A 493 17.38 -26.58 19.91
CA CYS A 493 18.45 -25.58 20.07
C CYS A 493 18.96 -25.51 21.52
N ILE A 494 18.05 -25.57 22.48
CA ILE A 494 18.37 -25.49 23.92
C ILE A 494 18.96 -26.82 24.45
N ASN A 495 18.96 -27.91 23.66
CA ASN A 495 19.40 -29.25 24.04
C ASN A 495 18.68 -29.84 25.26
N VAL A 496 17.39 -29.52 25.43
CA VAL A 496 16.53 -30.16 26.44
C VAL A 496 15.71 -31.23 25.74
N PHE A 497 16.15 -32.49 25.86
CA PHE A 497 15.35 -33.63 25.41
C PHE A 497 14.29 -33.95 26.48
N TYR A 498 13.02 -33.78 26.14
CA TYR A 498 11.92 -34.34 26.92
C TYR A 498 12.05 -35.88 26.89
N SER A 499 12.23 -36.50 28.05
CA SER A 499 12.07 -37.93 28.25
C SER A 499 10.63 -38.26 28.62
#